data_AF-A0A644VL88-F1
#
_entry.id   AF-A0A644VL88-F1
#
_cell.length_a   1.000
_cell.length_b   1.000
_cell.length_c   1.000
_cell.angle_alpha   90.00
_cell.angle_beta   90.00
_cell.angle_gamma   90.00
#
_symmetry.space_group_name_H-M   'P 1'
#
loop_
_entity.id
_entity.type
_entity.pdbx_description
1 polymer ?
#
loop_
_entity_poly.entity_id
_entity_poly.type
_entity_poly.pdbx_seq_one_letter_code
_entity_poly.pdbx_strand_id
1 'polypeptide(L)'
;MERRSPVDKTGTERKSLVPKSHRTDRGLGNRLVDSLLVRRVLHDCERRYLAPETQGMIYRYIATEEIPLEITERAILEAVSLGALKNSAVEAPLFDAIVDALLDDRSFEIPGSPSEKVYPSSCWIC
;
A
#
# COMPACT_ATOMS: atom_id res chain seq x y z
N MET A 1 3.07 -79.77 17.12
CA MET A 1 3.33 -80.58 15.91
C MET A 1 3.88 -79.67 14.83
N GLU A 2 5.20 -79.72 14.70
CA GLU A 2 6.02 -79.58 13.49
C GLU A 2 5.26 -79.67 12.14
N ARG A 3 5.49 -78.70 11.21
CA ARG A 3 6.23 -78.91 9.93
C ARG A 3 5.96 -77.86 8.83
N ARG A 4 7.10 -77.35 8.31
CA ARG A 4 7.45 -77.03 6.89
C ARG A 4 7.24 -75.59 6.33
N SER A 5 8.39 -74.89 6.20
CA SER A 5 8.81 -73.92 5.13
C SER A 5 8.65 -74.52 3.70
N PRO A 6 8.86 -73.83 2.53
CA PRO A 6 9.80 -72.73 2.17
C PRO A 6 9.26 -71.60 1.22
N VAL A 7 9.74 -70.35 1.27
CA VAL A 7 10.81 -69.69 0.45
C VAL A 7 10.68 -69.89 -1.09
N ASP A 8 10.29 -68.86 -1.86
CA ASP A 8 11.22 -68.06 -2.72
C ASP A 8 10.54 -67.03 -3.67
N LYS A 9 11.18 -65.84 -3.72
CA LYS A 9 11.45 -64.95 -4.87
C LYS A 9 10.32 -64.47 -5.81
N THR A 10 9.90 -63.22 -5.58
CA THR A 10 9.88 -62.14 -6.60
C THR A 10 10.24 -60.85 -5.86
N GLY A 11 11.27 -60.10 -6.21
CA GLY A 11 11.40 -59.42 -7.50
C GLY A 11 11.35 -57.92 -7.23
N THR A 12 12.51 -57.38 -6.84
CA THR A 12 12.87 -55.98 -6.67
C THR A 12 12.19 -55.02 -7.65
N GLU A 13 11.44 -54.04 -7.15
CA GLU A 13 11.46 -52.68 -7.69
C GLU A 13 11.20 -51.68 -6.55
N ARG A 14 12.29 -51.18 -5.96
CA ARG A 14 12.29 -49.94 -5.19
C ARG A 14 11.99 -48.80 -6.16
N LYS A 15 10.75 -48.32 -6.23
CA LYS A 15 10.47 -46.99 -6.79
C LYS A 15 10.63 -45.96 -5.68
N SER A 16 11.90 -45.65 -5.43
CA SER A 16 12.34 -44.45 -4.75
C SER A 16 11.78 -43.22 -5.46
N LEU A 17 10.75 -42.60 -4.89
CA LEU A 17 10.34 -41.25 -5.27
C LEU A 17 11.27 -40.26 -4.57
N VAL A 18 12.46 -40.11 -5.15
CA VAL A 18 13.39 -38.99 -4.88
C VAL A 18 12.92 -37.80 -5.74
N PRO A 19 12.98 -36.57 -5.21
CA PRO A 19 12.22 -35.44 -5.69
C PRO A 19 12.74 -34.93 -7.04
N LYS A 20 11.81 -34.63 -7.95
CA LYS A 20 12.13 -33.90 -9.18
C LYS A 20 12.40 -32.44 -8.84
N SER A 21 13.67 -32.16 -8.58
CA SER A 21 14.29 -30.87 -8.81
C SER A 21 14.35 -30.61 -10.31
N HIS A 22 13.68 -29.56 -10.78
CA HIS A 22 14.13 -28.84 -11.95
C HIS A 22 14.05 -27.34 -11.66
N ARG A 23 15.25 -26.75 -11.61
CA ARG A 23 15.55 -25.33 -11.45
C ARG A 23 15.10 -24.49 -12.66
N THR A 24 15.18 -23.18 -12.41
CA THR A 24 15.09 -22.01 -13.28
C THR A 24 13.65 -21.61 -13.61
N ASP A 25 13.17 -20.43 -13.25
CA ASP A 25 13.86 -19.15 -13.44
C ASP A 25 13.38 -18.07 -12.44
N ARG A 26 14.37 -17.43 -11.81
CA ARG A 26 14.43 -16.01 -11.43
C ARG A 26 13.16 -15.32 -10.89
N GLY A 27 13.14 -15.18 -9.56
CA GLY A 27 13.06 -13.87 -8.91
C GLY A 27 11.83 -13.01 -9.20
N LEU A 28 10.71 -13.31 -8.53
CA LEU A 28 9.58 -12.37 -8.41
C LEU A 28 9.07 -12.20 -6.96
N GLY A 29 9.76 -12.77 -5.97
CA GLY A 29 9.41 -12.56 -4.54
C GLY A 29 10.10 -11.36 -3.89
N ASN A 30 11.09 -10.76 -4.57
CA ASN A 30 11.87 -9.62 -4.06
C ASN A 30 11.45 -8.27 -4.67
N ARG A 31 10.41 -8.18 -5.51
CA ARG A 31 10.04 -6.92 -6.19
C ARG A 31 9.20 -5.94 -5.37
N LEU A 32 8.65 -6.35 -4.23
CA LEU A 32 7.87 -5.44 -3.35
C LEU A 32 8.73 -4.71 -2.31
N VAL A 33 9.96 -5.19 -2.08
CA VAL A 33 10.89 -4.58 -1.10
C VAL A 33 11.88 -3.59 -1.72
N ASP A 34 11.95 -3.54 -3.06
CA ASP A 34 12.83 -2.67 -3.86
C ASP A 34 12.03 -1.74 -4.80
N SER A 35 10.73 -1.55 -4.58
CA SER A 35 10.01 -0.44 -5.23
C SER A 35 10.38 0.84 -4.50
N LEU A 36 11.63 1.28 -4.70
CA LEU A 36 12.24 2.59 -4.50
C LEU A 36 11.64 3.44 -3.38
N LEU A 37 12.49 3.96 -2.50
CA LEU A 37 12.22 4.98 -1.47
C LEU A 37 11.63 6.28 -2.05
N VAL A 38 10.53 6.18 -2.80
CA VAL A 38 9.83 7.31 -3.32
C VAL A 38 9.08 7.89 -2.15
N ARG A 39 9.65 8.95 -1.62
CA ARG A 39 8.92 9.84 -0.73
C ARG A 39 7.90 10.58 -1.58
N ARG A 40 6.63 10.40 -1.22
CA ARG A 40 5.54 11.27 -1.67
C ARG A 40 5.92 12.73 -1.40
N VAL A 41 5.86 13.56 -2.44
CA VAL A 41 6.02 15.02 -2.34
C VAL A 41 4.73 15.68 -2.79
N LEU A 42 4.28 16.69 -2.05
CA LEU A 42 3.11 17.48 -2.42
C LEU A 42 3.37 18.26 -3.72
N HIS A 43 2.47 18.15 -4.68
CA HIS A 43 2.50 18.89 -5.94
C HIS A 43 2.17 20.38 -5.71
N ASP A 44 2.59 21.26 -6.61
CA ASP A 44 2.33 22.71 -6.51
C ASP A 44 0.85 23.06 -6.39
N CYS A 45 -0.01 22.29 -7.07
CA CYS A 45 -1.46 22.50 -6.98
C CYS A 45 -2.02 22.12 -5.60
N GLU A 46 -1.44 21.14 -4.92
CA GLU A 46 -1.86 20.74 -3.58
C GLU A 46 -1.37 21.77 -2.56
N ARG A 47 -0.08 22.14 -2.65
CA ARG A 47 0.53 23.14 -1.76
C ARG A 47 -0.20 24.49 -1.75
N ARG A 48 -0.80 24.88 -2.89
CA ARG A 48 -1.58 26.13 -2.99
C ARG A 48 -2.78 26.18 -2.03
N TYR A 49 -3.39 25.04 -1.73
CA TYR A 49 -4.60 24.94 -0.93
C TYR A 49 -4.37 24.34 0.45
N LEU A 50 -3.11 24.13 0.85
CA LEU A 50 -2.73 23.57 2.14
C LEU A 50 -1.86 24.59 2.88
N ALA A 51 -2.26 24.96 4.11
CA ALA A 51 -1.45 25.84 4.93
C ALA A 51 -0.08 25.19 5.25
N PRO A 52 0.98 25.96 5.49
CA PRO A 52 2.31 25.42 5.78
C PRO A 52 2.32 24.42 6.94
N GLU A 53 1.53 24.68 7.98
CA GLU A 53 1.37 23.77 9.12
C GLU A 53 0.78 22.42 8.65
N THR A 54 -0.29 22.45 7.87
CA THR A 54 -0.93 21.27 7.27
C THR A 54 0.04 20.47 6.41
N GLN A 55 0.87 21.14 5.61
CA GLN A 55 1.92 20.47 4.82
C GLN A 55 2.93 19.77 5.73
N GLY A 56 3.34 20.41 6.82
CA GLY A 56 4.21 19.81 7.83
C GLY A 56 3.60 18.56 8.47
N MET A 57 2.31 18.58 8.75
CA MET A 57 1.57 17.42 9.27
C MET A 57 1.55 16.26 8.27
N ILE A 58 1.24 16.54 7.00
CA ILE A 58 1.25 15.54 5.93
C ILE A 58 2.62 14.86 5.84
N TYR A 59 3.70 15.65 5.81
CA TYR A 59 5.06 15.08 5.77
C TYR A 59 5.41 14.29 7.03
N ARG A 60 4.89 14.68 8.20
CA ARG A 60 5.02 13.90 9.43
C ARG A 60 4.33 12.55 9.27
N TYR A 61 3.06 12.53 8.88
CA TYR A 61 2.29 11.28 8.68
C TYR A 61 2.96 10.33 7.67
N ILE A 62 3.48 10.87 6.57
CA ILE A 62 4.24 10.08 5.58
C ILE A 62 5.54 9.52 6.17
N ALA A 63 6.24 10.29 7.00
CA ALA A 63 7.54 9.89 7.54
C ALA A 63 7.43 8.94 8.74
N THR A 64 6.39 9.09 9.57
CA THR A 64 6.19 8.29 10.78
C THR A 64 5.28 7.09 10.56
N GLU A 65 4.52 7.07 9.45
CA GLU A 65 3.50 6.05 9.16
C GLU A 65 2.43 5.96 10.27
N GLU A 66 2.22 7.06 11.03
CA GLU A 66 1.19 7.14 12.07
C GLU A 66 -0.23 6.95 11.51
N ILE A 67 -0.43 7.40 10.26
CA ILE A 67 -1.68 7.27 9.50
C ILE A 67 -1.39 6.45 8.24
N PRO A 68 -2.22 5.46 7.88
CA PRO A 68 -2.04 4.70 6.65
C PRO A 68 -1.91 5.64 5.44
N LEU A 69 -0.99 5.33 4.53
CA LEU A 69 -0.72 6.19 3.37
C LEU A 69 -1.98 6.41 2.53
N GLU A 70 -2.83 5.39 2.38
CA GLU A 70 -4.09 5.50 1.65
C GLU A 70 -5.06 6.52 2.26
N ILE A 71 -5.10 6.59 3.59
CA ILE A 71 -5.92 7.57 4.32
C ILE A 71 -5.31 8.96 4.18
N THR A 72 -3.98 9.07 4.28
CA THR A 72 -3.26 10.32 4.11
C THR A 72 -3.48 10.91 2.71
N GLU A 73 -3.33 10.11 1.65
CA GLU A 73 -3.57 10.54 0.27
C GLU A 73 -5.01 11.00 0.05
N ARG A 74 -5.99 10.28 0.59
CA ARG A 74 -7.38 10.69 0.49
C ARG A 74 -7.65 11.98 1.26
N ALA A 75 -7.10 12.13 2.46
CA ALA A 75 -7.23 13.37 3.22
C ALA A 75 -6.64 14.57 2.47
N ILE A 76 -5.50 14.40 1.79
CA ILE A 76 -4.91 15.42 0.92
C ILE A 76 -5.88 15.80 -0.21
N LEU A 77 -6.46 14.83 -0.91
CA LEU A 77 -7.41 15.10 -2.00
C LEU A 77 -8.66 15.84 -1.52
N GLU A 78 -9.23 15.43 -0.40
CA GLU A 78 -10.40 16.07 0.21
C GLU A 78 -10.08 17.50 0.67
N ALA A 79 -8.97 17.69 1.36
CA ALA A 79 -8.53 19.02 1.80
C ALA A 79 -8.24 19.96 0.63
N VAL A 80 -7.57 19.49 -0.42
CA VAL A 80 -7.30 20.29 -1.62
C VAL A 80 -8.59 20.64 -2.35
N SER A 81 -9.53 19.70 -2.46
CA SER A 81 -10.84 19.94 -3.07
C SER A 81 -11.64 20.97 -2.29
N LEU A 82 -11.67 20.86 -0.96
CA LEU A 82 -12.34 21.81 -0.08
C LEU A 82 -11.68 23.19 -0.15
N GLY A 83 -10.35 23.26 -0.14
CA GLY A 83 -9.60 24.51 -0.24
C GLY A 83 -9.81 25.20 -1.58
N ALA A 84 -9.85 24.44 -2.68
CA ALA A 84 -10.18 24.94 -4.00
C ALA A 84 -11.63 25.47 -4.07
N LEU A 85 -12.59 24.73 -3.50
CA LEU A 85 -14.00 25.15 -3.45
C LEU A 85 -14.19 26.45 -2.66
N LYS A 86 -13.50 26.60 -1.53
CA LYS A 86 -13.54 27.79 -0.68
C LYS A 86 -12.60 28.91 -1.14
N ASN A 87 -11.76 28.64 -2.14
CA ASN A 87 -10.66 29.50 -2.56
C ASN A 87 -9.78 29.97 -1.37
N SER A 88 -9.48 29.05 -0.46
CA SER A 88 -8.71 29.29 0.78
C SER A 88 -7.84 28.10 1.10
N ALA A 89 -6.72 28.33 1.78
CA ALA A 89 -5.91 27.24 2.32
C ALA A 89 -6.63 26.52 3.46
N VAL A 90 -6.46 25.19 3.55
CA VAL A 90 -6.92 24.37 4.67
C VAL A 90 -5.89 24.39 5.77
N GLU A 91 -6.32 24.83 6.94
CA GLU A 91 -5.54 24.87 8.18
C GLU A 91 -5.48 23.50 8.86
N ALA A 92 -4.45 23.30 9.68
CA ALA A 92 -4.18 22.04 10.37
C ALA A 92 -5.39 21.46 11.14
N PRO A 93 -6.15 22.23 11.94
CA PRO A 93 -7.29 21.68 12.68
C PRO A 93 -8.39 21.11 11.78
N LEU A 94 -8.58 21.72 10.60
CA LEU A 94 -9.57 21.23 9.64
C LEU A 94 -9.04 19.99 8.90
N PHE A 95 -7.74 19.93 8.63
CA PHE A 95 -7.12 18.74 8.06
C PHE A 95 -7.21 17.54 9.00
N ASP A 96 -6.92 17.72 10.30
CA ASP A 96 -7.08 16.66 11.30
C ASP A 96 -8.51 16.15 11.37
N ALA A 97 -9.50 17.05 11.36
CA ALA A 97 -10.90 16.64 11.34
C ALA A 97 -11.26 15.80 10.10
N ILE A 98 -10.63 16.05 8.95
CA ILE A 98 -10.80 15.23 7.73
C ILE A 98 -10.16 13.86 7.92
N VAL A 99 -8.96 13.80 8.51
CA VAL A 99 -8.26 12.54 8.79
C VAL A 99 -9.08 11.69 9.77
N ASP A 100 -9.54 12.27 10.87
CA ASP A 100 -10.37 11.59 11.86
C ASP A 100 -11.65 11.03 11.23
N ALA A 101 -12.34 11.83 10.41
CA ALA A 101 -13.53 11.39 9.70
C ALA A 101 -13.25 10.20 8.75
N LEU A 102 -12.10 10.18 8.09
CA LEU A 102 -11.70 9.08 7.20
C LEU A 102 -11.25 7.81 7.95
N LEU A 103 -10.73 7.96 9.16
CA LEU A 103 -10.41 6.84 10.04
C LEU A 103 -11.69 6.20 10.59
N ASP A 104 -12.69 7.01 10.94
CA ASP A 104 -14.00 6.57 11.43
C ASP A 104 -14.85 5.95 10.30
N ASP A 105 -14.92 6.63 9.15
CA ASP A 105 -15.68 6.21 7.97
C ASP A 105 -14.87 6.39 6.68
N ARG A 106 -14.39 5.26 6.13
CA ARG A 106 -13.65 5.22 4.87
C ARG A 106 -14.52 5.52 3.63
N SER A 107 -15.81 5.78 3.79
CA SER A 107 -16.68 6.27 2.71
C SER A 107 -16.94 7.77 2.80
N PHE A 108 -16.34 8.46 3.77
CA PHE A 108 -16.48 9.90 3.92
C PHE A 108 -15.94 10.66 2.69
N GLU A 109 -16.76 11.56 2.17
CA GLU A 109 -16.45 12.47 1.06
C GLU A 109 -16.98 13.86 1.41
N ILE A 110 -16.22 14.90 1.06
CA ILE A 110 -16.68 16.28 1.25
C ILE A 110 -17.60 16.66 0.09
N PRO A 111 -18.80 17.21 0.34
CA PRO A 111 -19.72 17.60 -0.74
C PRO A 111 -19.05 18.56 -1.74
N GLY A 112 -18.97 18.13 -3.01
CA GLY A 112 -18.33 18.89 -4.08
C GLY A 112 -16.87 18.51 -4.35
N SER A 113 -16.29 17.52 -3.65
CA SER A 113 -15.03 16.90 -4.07
C SER A 113 -15.26 16.07 -5.32
N PRO A 114 -14.49 16.27 -6.41
CA PRO A 114 -14.54 15.37 -7.56
C PRO A 114 -13.83 14.07 -7.16
N SER A 115 -14.58 13.14 -6.54
CA SER A 115 -14.14 11.78 -6.19
C SER A 115 -13.53 11.02 -7.40
N GLU A 116 -13.78 11.49 -8.63
CA GLU A 116 -13.37 10.87 -9.88
C GLU A 116 -12.35 11.68 -10.73
N LYS A 117 -11.55 12.56 -10.13
CA LYS A 117 -10.39 13.14 -10.84
C LYS A 117 -9.09 12.53 -10.34
N VAL A 118 -8.70 11.44 -10.99
CA VAL A 118 -7.33 10.93 -11.03
C VAL A 118 -6.45 12.09 -11.51
N TYR A 119 -5.84 12.82 -10.57
CA TYR A 119 -4.73 13.68 -10.89
C TYR A 119 -3.64 12.80 -11.54
N PRO A 120 -2.97 13.27 -12.61
CA PRO A 120 -1.84 12.53 -13.16
C PRO A 120 -0.88 12.27 -12.02
N SER A 121 -0.58 10.98 -11.83
CA SER A 121 0.31 10.38 -10.84
C SER A 121 1.15 11.42 -10.09
N SER A 122 0.95 11.49 -8.78
CA SER A 122 1.84 12.15 -7.81
C SER A 122 3.30 12.09 -8.28
N CYS A 123 4.07 13.16 -8.18
CA CYS A 123 5.45 13.13 -8.65
C CYS A 123 6.30 12.26 -7.72
N TRP A 124 6.54 11.02 -8.15
CA TRP A 124 7.44 10.07 -7.49
C TRP A 124 8.88 10.47 -7.87
N ILE A 125 9.69 10.95 -6.93
CA ILE A 125 11.13 11.23 -7.15
C ILE A 125 11.94 10.00 -6.67
N CYS A 126 12.78 9.48 -7.57
CA CYS A 126 13.66 8.31 -7.38
C CYS A 126 14.84 8.57 -6.44
#